data_AF-P9WJ41-F1
#
_entry.id   AF-P9WJ41-F1
#
_cell.length_a   1.000
_cell.length_b   1.000
_cell.length_c   1.000
_cell.angle_alpha   90.00
_cell.angle_beta   90.00
_cell.angle_gamma   90.00
#
_symmetry.space_group_name_H-M   'P 1'
#
loop_
_entity.id
_entity.type
_entity.pdbx_description
1 polymer ?
#
loop_
_entity_poly.entity_id
_entity_poly.type
_entity_poly.pdbx_seq_one_letter_code
_entity_poly.pdbx_strand_id
1 'polypeptide(L)' 'MIRTQVQLPDELYRDAKRVAHEHEMTLAEVVRRGLEHMVRIYPRRDAASDTWQPPTPRRLGPFRASEETWRELANEA' A
#
# COMPACT_ATOMS: atom_id res chain seq x y z
N MET A 1 -15.90 -11.78 -18.91
CA MET A 1 -15.62 -10.83 -17.79
C MET A 1 -16.21 -11.41 -16.52
N ILE A 2 -15.50 -11.31 -15.39
CA ILE A 2 -16.02 -11.70 -14.08
C ILE A 2 -16.87 -10.53 -13.55
N ARG A 3 -18.11 -10.79 -13.14
CA ARG A 3 -18.94 -9.78 -12.48
C ARG A 3 -18.49 -9.68 -11.03
N THR A 4 -18.22 -8.47 -10.56
CA THR A 4 -17.86 -8.19 -9.17
C THR A 4 -18.62 -6.95 -8.69
N GLN A 5 -18.83 -6.86 -7.38
CA GLN A 5 -19.39 -5.68 -6.72
C GLN A 5 -18.32 -5.10 -5.80
N VAL A 6 -17.96 -3.84 -6.02
CA VAL A 6 -16.98 -3.10 -5.21
C VAL A 6 -17.67 -1.92 -4.54
N GLN A 7 -17.37 -1.69 -3.27
CA GLN A 7 -17.83 -0.50 -2.54
C GLN A 7 -16.79 0.61 -2.72
N LEU A 8 -17.26 1.83 -2.98
CA LEU A 8 -16.41 3.02 -3.08
C LEU A 8 -16.90 4.04 -2.05
N PRO A 9 -15.99 4.73 -1.33
CA PRO A 9 -16.37 5.90 -0.53
C PRO A 9 -17.08 6.93 -1.41
N ASP A 10 -18.05 7.64 -0.83
CA ASP A 10 -18.91 8.60 -1.54
C ASP A 10 -18.14 9.62 -2.37
N GLU A 11 -17.09 10.22 -1.80
CA GLU A 11 -16.26 11.22 -2.49
C GLU A 11 -15.57 10.62 -3.71
N LEU A 12 -14.96 9.44 -3.54
CA LEU A 12 -14.30 8.73 -4.63
C LEU A 12 -15.30 8.33 -5.73
N TYR A 13 -16.51 7.92 -5.36
CA TYR A 13 -17.56 7.61 -6.33
C TYR A 13 -17.95 8.84 -7.16
N ARG A 14 -18.11 10.01 -6.52
CA ARG A 14 -18.42 11.27 -7.23
C ARG A 14 -17.29 11.67 -8.17
N ASP A 15 -16.05 11.58 -7.72
CA ASP A 15 -14.88 11.87 -8.55
C ASP A 15 -14.76 10.93 -9.74
N ALA A 16 -14.96 9.63 -9.53
CA ALA A 16 -14.95 8.65 -10.61
C ALA A 16 -16.09 8.88 -11.62
N LYS A 17 -17.27 9.30 -11.15
CA LYS A 17 -18.40 9.71 -12.01
C LYS A 17 -18.09 10.96 -12.83
N ARG A 18 -17.44 11.95 -12.22
CA ARG A 18 -16.98 13.16 -12.92
C ARG A 18 -15.99 12.80 -14.03
N VAL A 19 -14.97 12.01 -13.72
CA VAL A 19 -13.98 11.52 -14.72
C VAL A 19 -14.67 10.74 -15.85
N ALA A 20 -15.61 9.87 -15.50
CA ALA A 20 -16.39 9.13 -16.49
C ALA A 20 -17.13 10.07 -17.45
N HIS A 21 -17.77 11.12 -16.93
CA HIS A 21 -18.49 12.10 -17.74
C HIS A 21 -17.56 12.94 -18.62
N GLU A 22 -16.48 13.50 -18.05
CA GLU A 22 -15.52 14.36 -18.77
C GLU A 22 -14.81 13.65 -19.93
N HIS A 23 -14.64 12.33 -19.83
CA HIS A 23 -13.98 11.52 -20.86
C HIS A 23 -14.94 10.62 -21.65
N GLU A 24 -16.25 10.90 -21.62
CA GLU A 24 -17.28 10.17 -22.38
C GLU A 24 -17.21 8.64 -22.21
N MET A 25 -16.95 8.19 -20.98
CA MET A 25 -16.80 6.78 -20.65
C MET A 25 -17.74 6.35 -19.53
N THR A 26 -17.91 5.04 -19.37
CA THR A 26 -18.70 4.49 -18.27
C THR A 26 -17.88 4.44 -16.98
N LEU A 27 -18.54 4.44 -15.83
CA LEU A 27 -17.86 4.21 -14.54
C LEU A 27 -17.13 2.86 -14.52
N ALA A 28 -17.69 1.83 -15.17
CA ALA A 28 -17.04 0.53 -15.29
C ALA A 28 -15.73 0.60 -16.07
N GLU A 29 -15.67 1.41 -17.13
CA GLU A 29 -14.46 1.65 -17.90
C GLU A 29 -13.38 2.38 -17.08
N VAL A 30 -13.77 3.38 -16.27
CA VAL A 30 -12.87 4.05 -15.32
C VAL A 30 -12.26 3.03 -14.34
N VAL A 31 -13.10 2.21 -13.71
CA VAL A 31 -12.65 1.19 -12.74
C VAL A 31 -11.72 0.17 -13.43
N ARG A 32 -12.07 -0.31 -14.63
CA ARG A 32 -11.23 -1.23 -15.40
C ARG A 32 -9.85 -0.65 -15.68
N ARG A 33 -9.78 0.57 -16.21
CA ARG A 33 -8.51 1.26 -16.51
C ARG A 33 -7.68 1.49 -15.26
N GLY A 34 -8.33 1.85 -14.15
CA GLY A 34 -7.70 1.96 -12.84
C GLY A 34 -7.07 0.64 -12.40
N LEU A 35 -7.81 -0.47 -12.47
CA LEU A 35 -7.29 -1.80 -12.13
C LEU A 35 -6.15 -2.23 -13.05
N GLU A 36 -6.23 -1.94 -14.35
CA GLU A 36 -5.14 -2.20 -15.30
C GLU A 36 -3.88 -1.38 -15.00
N HIS A 37 -4.05 -0.14 -14.55
CA HIS A 37 -2.93 0.67 -14.06
C HIS A 37 -2.33 0.06 -12.79
N MET A 38 -3.16 -0.32 -11.81
CA MET A 38 -2.70 -0.94 -10.56
C MET A 38 -1.90 -2.22 -10.81
N VAL A 39 -2.39 -3.12 -11.68
CA VAL A 39 -1.67 -4.36 -12.02
C VAL A 39 -0.31 -4.08 -12.66
N ARG A 40 -0.17 -3.01 -13.46
CA ARG A 40 1.12 -2.64 -14.06
C ARG A 40 2.11 -2.11 -13.04
N ILE A 41 1.67 -1.34 -12.06
CA ILE A 41 2.56 -0.76 -11.03
C ILE A 41 2.88 -1.74 -9.88
N TYR A 42 2.07 -2.79 -9.71
CA TYR A 42 2.33 -3.91 -8.81
C TYR A 42 2.61 -5.18 -9.62
N PRO A 43 3.80 -5.31 -10.25
CA PRO A 43 4.14 -6.52 -10.97
C PRO A 43 4.04 -7.73 -10.03
N ARG A 44 3.79 -8.91 -10.61
CA ARG A 44 3.86 -10.16 -9.84
C ARG A 44 5.23 -10.21 -9.18
N ARG A 45 5.26 -10.26 -7.86
CA ARG A 45 6.48 -10.63 -7.15
C ARG A 45 6.78 -12.07 -7.55
N ASP A 46 8.02 -12.33 -7.96
CA ASP A 46 8.49 -13.71 -8.08
C ASP A 46 8.18 -14.42 -6.77
N ALA A 47 7.74 -15.68 -6.86
CA ALA A 47 7.35 -16.49 -5.70
C ALA A 47 8.45 -16.38 -4.65
N ALA A 48 8.14 -15.73 -3.51
CA ALA A 48 9.05 -15.34 -2.43
C ALA A 48 10.50 -15.78 -2.69
N SER A 49 11.22 -15.05 -3.55
CA SER A 49 12.66 -15.26 -3.66
C SER A 49 13.23 -14.74 -2.35
N ASP A 50 13.56 -15.68 -1.49
CA ASP A 50 14.08 -15.52 -0.15
C ASP A 50 13.08 -14.97 0.86
N THR A 51 12.71 -15.82 1.82
CA THR A 51 12.26 -15.38 3.14
C THR A 51 13.17 -14.24 3.57
N TRP A 52 12.61 -13.04 3.75
CA TRP A 52 13.39 -11.90 4.24
C TRP A 52 14.14 -12.36 5.49
N GLN A 53 15.47 -12.38 5.41
CA GLN A 53 16.29 -12.63 6.58
C GLN A 53 16.72 -11.29 7.14
N PRO A 54 16.52 -11.04 8.45
CA PRO A 54 17.14 -9.87 9.05
C PRO A 54 18.66 -9.95 8.84
N PRO A 55 19.36 -8.81 8.72
CA PRO A 55 20.81 -8.82 8.71
C PRO A 55 21.33 -9.46 10.00
N THR A 56 22.49 -10.13 9.92
CA THR A 56 23.12 -10.72 11.11
C THR A 56 23.28 -9.65 12.19
N PRO A 57 22.81 -9.91 13.44
CA PRO A 57 22.96 -8.94 14.52
C PRO A 57 24.42 -8.55 14.72
N ARG A 58 24.70 -7.25 14.77
CA ARG A 58 26.01 -6.72 15.14
C ARG A 58 26.06 -6.53 16.65
N ARG A 59 27.12 -7.01 17.30
CA ARG A 59 27.38 -6.72 18.72
C ARG A 59 27.83 -5.26 18.84
N LEU A 60 26.98 -4.39 19.36
CA LEU A 60 27.27 -2.96 19.56
C LEU A 60 27.70 -2.60 21.00
N GLY A 61 27.98 -3.62 21.82
CA GLY A 61 28.26 -3.44 23.25
C GLY A 61 26.98 -3.51 24.11
N PRO A 62 27.10 -3.26 25.42
CA PRO A 62 25.95 -3.21 26.31
C PRO A 62 25.05 -2.01 25.99
N PHE A 63 23.77 -2.11 26.36
CA PHE A 63 22.87 -0.97 26.32
C PHE A 63 23.44 0.18 27.15
N ARG A 64 23.50 1.37 26.54
CA ARG A 64 24.00 2.59 27.21
C ARG A 64 22.95 3.28 28.08
N ALA A 65 21.69 2.84 27.99
CA ALA A 65 20.57 3.33 28.75
C ALA A 65 19.91 2.19 29.52
N SER A 66 19.44 2.46 30.73
CA SER A 66 18.63 1.51 31.50
C SER A 66 17.27 1.30 30.82
N GLU A 67 16.64 0.17 31.11
CA GLU A 67 15.30 -0.18 30.60
C GLU A 67 14.26 0.90 30.94
N GLU A 68 14.37 1.52 32.11
CA GLU A 68 13.49 2.60 32.58
C GLU A 68 13.46 3.81 31.63
N THR A 69 14.58 4.11 30.97
CA THR A 69 14.71 5.27 30.07
C THR A 69 14.32 4.94 28.62
N TRP A 70 14.08 3.68 28.25
CA TRP A 70 13.85 3.29 26.85
C TRP A 70 12.67 3.99 26.21
N ARG A 71 11.56 4.15 26.96
CA ARG A 71 10.35 4.82 26.45
C ARG A 71 10.59 6.30 26.19
N GLU A 72 11.35 6.96 27.05
CA GLU A 72 11.69 8.38 26.89
C GLU A 72 12.56 8.57 25.64
N LEU A 73 13.61 7.76 25.49
CA LEU A 73 14.52 7.80 24.34
C LEU A 73 13.85 7.45 23.00
N ALA A 74 12.92 6.48 22.98
CA ALA A 74 12.24 6.08 21.75
C ALA A 74 11.25 7.12 21.23
N ASN A 75 10.76 8.02 22.10
CA ASN A 75 9.82 9.07 21.76
C ASN A 75 10.48 10.44 21.54
N GLU A 76 11.81 10.55 21.64
CA GLU A 76 12.54 11.81 21.35
C GLU A 76 12.70 12.10 19.83
N ALA A 77 11.82 11.57 18.99
CA ALA A 77 11.72 11.84 17.55
C ALA A 77 10.26 12.08 17.13
#